data_AF-A0A6G7ZHL5-F1
#
_entry.id   AF-A0A6G7ZHL5-F1
#
_cell.length_a   1.000
_cell.length_b   1.000
_cell.length_c   1.000
_cell.angle_alpha   90.00
_cell.angle_beta   90.00
_cell.angle_gamma   90.00
#
_symmetry.space_group_name_H-M   'P 1'
#
loop_
_entity.id
_entity.type
_entity.pdbx_description
1 polymer ?
#
loop_
_entity_poly.entity_id
_entity_poly.type
_entity_poly.pdbx_seq_one_letter_code
_entity_poly.pdbx_strand_id
1 'polypeptide(L)'
;MKKVSFALVGAAALALSACGGQGDDTLGDNVADNYDAAADNLDAMADNTASEAESDALENQADALREEGENKEEAIDEADVNSANAVNAM
;
A
#
# COMPACT_ATOMS: atom_id res chain seq x y z
N MET A 1 26.00 1.58 16.20
CA MET A 1 24.68 0.96 16.44
C MET A 1 23.77 1.93 17.16
N LYS A 2 23.10 2.83 16.43
CA LYS A 2 22.05 3.69 16.96
C LYS A 2 20.79 3.34 16.19
N LYS A 3 19.83 2.76 16.89
CA LYS A 3 18.54 2.29 16.38
C LYS A 3 17.71 3.53 16.07
N VAL A 4 17.49 3.82 14.80
CA VAL A 4 16.50 4.81 14.37
C VAL A 4 15.15 4.12 14.37
N SER A 5 14.31 4.53 15.32
CA SER A 5 12.91 4.16 15.40
C SER A 5 12.16 4.83 14.24
N PHE A 6 12.00 4.08 13.15
CA PHE A 6 11.13 4.41 12.03
C PHE A 6 9.70 3.99 12.38
N ALA A 7 9.08 4.73 13.29
CA ALA A 7 7.75 4.42 13.80
C ALA A 7 6.92 5.71 13.88
N LEU A 8 6.54 6.26 12.72
CA LEU A 8 5.52 7.32 12.66
C LEU A 8 4.90 7.52 11.27
N VAL A 9 4.79 6.47 10.46
CA VAL A 9 3.96 6.45 9.25
C VAL A 9 2.86 5.43 9.48
N GLY A 10 1.78 5.83 10.13
CA GLY A 10 0.68 4.89 10.42
C GLY A 10 -0.64 5.51 10.85
N ALA A 11 -0.71 6.83 11.02
CA ALA A 11 -1.91 7.50 11.52
C ALA A 11 -2.69 8.29 10.45
N ALA A 12 -2.16 8.46 9.24
CA ALA A 12 -2.82 9.26 8.19
C ALA A 12 -3.86 8.46 7.36
N ALA A 13 -3.75 7.13 7.30
CA ALA A 13 -4.62 6.30 6.46
C ALA A 13 -6.08 6.22 6.95
N LEU A 14 -6.33 6.50 8.24
CA LEU A 14 -7.69 6.41 8.81
C LEU A 14 -8.55 7.66 8.54
N ALA A 15 -7.96 8.74 8.02
CA ALA A 15 -8.72 9.95 7.68
C ALA A 15 -9.39 9.85 6.30
N LEU A 16 -8.95 8.94 5.42
CA LEU A 16 -9.47 8.83 4.06
C LEU A 16 -10.71 7.94 3.96
N SER A 17 -10.92 7.01 4.91
CA SER A 17 -12.11 6.15 4.97
C SER A 17 -13.39 6.88 5.38
N ALA A 18 -13.34 8.18 5.67
CA ALA A 18 -14.50 9.00 6.02
C ALA A 18 -15.05 9.82 4.83
N CYS A 19 -14.44 9.76 3.63
CA CYS A 19 -14.88 10.55 2.47
C CYS A 19 -14.94 9.74 1.17
N GLY A 20 -15.63 8.59 1.15
CA GLY A 20 -15.91 7.89 -0.12
C GLY A 20 -16.44 6.48 0.08
N GLY A 21 -17.73 6.34 0.39
CA GLY A 21 -18.36 5.04 0.53
C GLY A 21 -18.77 4.42 -0.81
N GLN A 22 -18.42 3.13 -1.00
CA GLN A 22 -19.01 2.03 -1.80
C GLN A 22 -17.83 1.06 -2.02
N GLY A 23 -17.65 -0.11 -1.38
CA GLY A 23 -18.55 -1.24 -1.20
C GLY A 23 -17.86 -2.47 -1.84
N ASP A 24 -17.26 -3.33 -1.01
CA ASP A 24 -16.59 -4.64 -1.25
C ASP A 24 -15.51 -4.77 -2.34
N ASP A 25 -15.77 -4.65 -3.65
CA ASP A 25 -14.72 -4.89 -4.69
C ASP A 25 -13.66 -3.77 -4.73
N THR A 26 -14.02 -2.57 -4.31
CA THR A 26 -13.12 -1.42 -4.27
C THR A 26 -12.14 -1.49 -3.11
N LEU A 27 -12.27 -2.44 -2.16
CA LEU A 27 -11.42 -2.44 -0.98
C LEU A 27 -9.99 -2.89 -1.31
N GLY A 28 -9.84 -3.89 -2.18
CA GLY A 28 -8.54 -4.36 -2.70
C GLY A 28 -7.89 -3.29 -3.56
N ASP A 29 -8.60 -2.80 -4.57
CA ASP A 29 -8.16 -1.70 -5.44
C ASP A 29 -7.78 -0.45 -4.64
N ASN A 30 -8.60 -0.01 -3.67
CA ASN A 30 -8.26 1.14 -2.83
C ASN A 30 -7.03 0.87 -1.95
N VAL A 31 -6.78 -0.38 -1.55
CA VAL A 31 -5.58 -0.72 -0.78
C VAL A 31 -4.37 -0.61 -1.70
N ALA A 32 -4.35 -1.31 -2.83
CA ALA A 32 -3.27 -1.22 -3.82
C ALA A 32 -3.01 0.23 -4.27
N ASP A 33 -4.06 0.97 -4.63
CA ASP A 33 -3.98 2.38 -5.04
C ASP A 33 -3.38 3.29 -3.94
N ASN A 34 -3.67 3.01 -2.66
CA ASN A 34 -3.07 3.77 -1.56
C ASN A 34 -1.56 3.47 -1.39
N TYR A 35 -1.16 2.22 -1.60
CA TYR A 35 0.24 1.81 -1.58
C TYR A 35 0.98 2.39 -2.79
N ASP A 36 0.39 2.35 -3.98
CA ASP A 36 0.92 2.95 -5.21
C ASP A 36 1.03 4.47 -5.09
N ALA A 37 0.01 5.17 -4.59
CA ALA A 37 0.08 6.62 -4.39
C ALA A 37 1.17 7.05 -3.38
N ALA A 38 1.47 6.18 -2.41
CA ALA A 38 2.57 6.39 -1.47
C ALA A 38 3.93 6.08 -2.12
N ALA A 39 4.02 5.02 -2.94
CA ALA A 39 5.21 4.70 -3.73
C ALA A 39 5.54 5.80 -4.75
N ASP A 40 4.54 6.35 -5.45
CA ASP A 40 4.69 7.46 -6.39
C ASP A 40 5.23 8.73 -5.72
N ASN A 41 4.86 8.98 -4.46
CA ASN A 41 5.47 10.08 -3.70
C ASN A 41 6.95 9.82 -3.39
N LEU A 42 7.34 8.57 -3.12
CA LEU A 42 8.73 8.21 -2.88
C LEU A 42 9.56 8.33 -4.17
N ASP A 43 9.02 7.89 -5.31
CA ASP A 43 9.67 8.07 -6.63
C ASP A 43 9.79 9.56 -6.99
N ALA A 44 8.74 10.35 -6.77
CA ALA A 44 8.81 11.80 -6.97
C ALA A 44 9.85 12.46 -6.06
N MET A 45 10.07 11.94 -4.85
CA MET A 45 11.14 12.41 -3.96
C MET A 45 12.53 11.96 -4.45
N ALA A 46 12.64 10.74 -4.97
CA ALA A 46 13.86 10.20 -5.56
C ALA A 46 14.30 11.07 -6.75
N ASP A 47 13.39 11.36 -7.68
CA ASP A 47 13.60 12.22 -8.85
C ASP A 47 14.06 13.64 -8.49
N ASN A 48 13.63 14.16 -7.34
CA ASN A 48 13.99 15.49 -6.87
C ASN A 48 15.30 15.53 -6.08
N THR A 49 15.87 14.37 -5.74
CA THR A 49 17.09 14.31 -4.93
C THR A 49 18.34 14.37 -5.80
N ALA A 50 19.36 15.08 -5.32
CA ALA A 50 20.62 15.26 -6.06
C ALA A 50 21.66 14.15 -5.79
N SER A 51 21.30 13.16 -4.95
CA SER A 51 22.17 12.07 -4.52
C SER A 51 21.66 10.73 -5.03
N GLU A 52 22.41 10.08 -5.92
CA GLU A 52 22.05 8.74 -6.45
C GLU A 52 21.78 7.72 -5.34
N ALA A 53 22.62 7.68 -4.30
CA ALA A 53 22.43 6.75 -3.18
C ALA A 53 21.13 7.00 -2.39
N GLU A 54 20.62 8.23 -2.37
CA GLU A 54 19.35 8.57 -1.75
C GLU A 54 18.18 8.28 -2.70
N SER A 55 18.35 8.52 -4.01
CA SER A 55 17.40 8.11 -5.06
C SER A 55 17.16 6.61 -5.01
N ASP A 56 18.23 5.82 -5.07
CA ASP A 56 18.18 4.35 -5.02
C ASP A 56 17.47 3.88 -3.75
N ALA A 57 17.72 4.52 -2.60
CA ALA A 57 17.09 4.12 -1.34
C ALA A 57 15.59 4.45 -1.29
N LEU A 58 15.15 5.50 -1.98
CA LEU A 58 13.75 5.91 -2.08
C LEU A 58 13.01 5.03 -3.09
N GLU A 59 13.60 4.77 -4.26
CA GLU A 59 13.07 3.84 -5.27
C GLU A 59 12.91 2.43 -4.70
N ASN A 60 13.91 1.91 -3.99
CA ASN A 60 13.79 0.60 -3.33
C ASN A 60 12.67 0.56 -2.27
N GLN A 61 12.36 1.69 -1.62
CA GLN A 61 11.23 1.76 -0.68
C GLN A 61 9.90 1.86 -1.42
N ALA A 62 9.85 2.56 -2.56
CA ALA A 62 8.68 2.62 -3.43
C ALA A 62 8.33 1.22 -3.93
N ASP A 63 9.30 0.48 -4.47
CA ASP A 63 9.13 -0.90 -4.94
C ASP A 63 8.62 -1.84 -3.85
N ALA A 64 9.20 -1.77 -2.65
CA ALA A 64 8.74 -2.57 -1.52
C ALA A 64 7.30 -2.24 -1.10
N LEU A 65 6.89 -0.97 -1.24
CA LEU A 65 5.52 -0.54 -0.95
C LEU A 65 4.54 -1.09 -1.99
N ARG A 66 4.90 -1.04 -3.29
CA ARG A 66 4.08 -1.60 -4.37
C ARG A 66 3.90 -3.10 -4.19
N GLU A 67 4.98 -3.82 -3.90
CA GLU A 67 4.94 -5.26 -3.63
C GLU A 67 4.07 -5.58 -2.38
N GLU A 68 4.11 -4.76 -1.32
CA GLU A 68 3.20 -4.93 -0.18
C GLU A 68 1.73 -4.69 -0.55
N GLY A 69 1.47 -3.70 -1.41
CA GLY A 69 0.14 -3.40 -1.95
C GLY A 69 -0.44 -4.57 -2.74
N GLU A 70 0.31 -5.07 -3.72
CA GLU A 70 -0.06 -6.23 -4.55
C GLU A 70 -0.32 -7.48 -3.69
N ASN A 71 0.56 -7.78 -2.72
CA ASN A 71 0.37 -8.92 -1.82
C ASN A 71 -0.91 -8.80 -0.97
N LYS A 72 -1.33 -7.58 -0.63
CA LYS A 72 -2.56 -7.34 0.14
C LYS A 72 -3.79 -7.43 -0.73
N GLU A 73 -3.74 -6.91 -1.94
CA GLU A 73 -4.77 -7.09 -2.95
C GLU A 73 -5.00 -8.59 -3.20
N GLU A 74 -3.94 -9.35 -3.47
CA GLU A 74 -4.02 -10.80 -3.72
C GLU A 74 -4.59 -11.55 -2.51
N ALA A 75 -4.21 -11.16 -1.28
CA ALA A 75 -4.78 -11.75 -0.07
C ALA A 75 -6.25 -11.40 0.15
N ILE A 76 -6.70 -10.22 -0.28
CA ILE A 76 -8.11 -9.82 -0.25
C ILE A 76 -8.90 -10.60 -1.29
N ASP A 77 -8.39 -10.71 -2.52
CA ASP A 77 -8.99 -11.50 -3.60
C ASP A 77 -9.12 -12.98 -3.22
N GLU A 78 -8.08 -13.58 -2.65
CA GLU A 78 -8.14 -14.98 -2.23
C GLU A 78 -9.11 -15.20 -1.05
N ALA A 79 -9.22 -14.22 -0.15
CA ALA A 79 -10.22 -14.23 0.91
C ALA A 79 -11.65 -14.11 0.35
N ASP A 80 -11.86 -13.29 -0.68
CA ASP A 80 -13.16 -13.12 -1.33
C ASP A 80 -13.58 -14.37 -2.10
N VAL A 81 -12.67 -14.99 -2.86
CA VAL A 81 -12.92 -16.28 -3.54
C VAL A 81 -13.24 -17.41 -2.54
N ASN A 82 -12.55 -17.46 -1.40
CA ASN A 82 -12.87 -18.42 -0.33
C ASN A 82 -14.23 -18.13 0.32
N SER A 83 -14.57 -16.86 0.52
CA SER A 83 -15.87 -16.44 1.06
C SER A 83 -17.01 -16.78 0.10
N ALA A 84 -16.85 -16.51 -1.20
CA ALA A 84 -17.78 -16.85 -2.27
C ALA A 84 -18.04 -18.37 -2.36
N ASN A 85 -17.01 -19.21 -2.15
CA ASN A 85 -17.17 -20.65 -2.08
C ASN A 85 -17.84 -21.12 -0.78
N ALA A 86 -17.62 -20.45 0.34
CA ALA A 86 -18.26 -20.78 1.61
C ALA A 86 -19.76 -20.45 1.63
N VAL A 87 -20.18 -19.35 0.98
CA VAL A 87 -21.60 -18.97 0.89
C VAL A 87 -22.40 -19.83 -0.08
N ASN A 88 -21.77 -20.41 -1.11
CA ASN A 88 -22.45 -21.31 -2.06
C ASN A 88 -22.55 -22.77 -1.55
N ALA A 89 -21.97 -23.05 -0.37
CA ALA A 89 -21.97 -24.36 0.29
C ALA A 89 -22.91 -24.44 1.51
N MET A 90 -23.66 -23.37 1.82
CA MET A 90 -24.78 -23.36 2.78
C MET A 90 -26.13 -23.40 2.07
#